data_AF-A0A9W8WK30-F1
#
_entry.id   AF-A0A9W8WK30-F1
#
_cell.length_a   1.000
_cell.length_b   1.000
_cell.length_c   1.000
_cell.angle_alpha   90.00
_cell.angle_beta   90.00
_cell.angle_gamma   90.00
#
_symmetry.space_group_name_H-M   'P 1'
#
loop_
_entity.id
_entity.type
_entity.pdbx_description
1 polymer ?
#
loop_
_entity_poly.entity_id
_entity_poly.type
_entity_poly.pdbx_seq_one_letter_code
_entity_poly.pdbx_strand_id
1 'polypeptide(L)'
;MCNLARPWLSPDSFDRKEPPRELLMDALKAKQRALQLMPSALENIDSIGADVILAAILFFVNAELIESGWQSWRPHLEGAKKLLNMMQPYASFNEALRDYVVSDFYVYCTLSLSFNPTMPGVQTAFFAPTQVNPTLSRATNHFFCCPAQVLDILREAAQLLNTGGDEQVADDVMVSSFAALLKRAQNVDVLTWAREGVSPYDETEIQSRFLTGSAHRLATCLYIIQSTPSLTERVPDKVCETLIRDIYDTLSPMPDDDPNFKATGWPTFIYGTTATTPELRAWVMDRLKRLVAVCPWGFLYSAIDTLQILWGLDAEGKRTTNWIQQLKDLNVDFLMV
;
A
#
# COMPACT_ATOMS: atom_id res chain seq x y z
N MET A 1 5.59 -11.31 16.26
CA MET A 1 4.74 -10.61 17.23
C MET A 1 3.28 -10.78 16.82
N CYS A 2 2.62 -11.81 17.33
CA CYS A 2 1.15 -11.84 17.31
C CYS A 2 0.70 -10.92 18.45
N ASN A 3 0.50 -9.63 18.17
CA ASN A 3 -0.06 -8.69 19.14
C ASN A 3 -1.51 -9.12 19.44
N LEU A 4 -1.68 -9.97 20.45
CA LEU A 4 -2.97 -10.44 20.98
C LEU A 4 -3.77 -9.34 21.70
N ALA A 5 -3.18 -8.16 21.89
CA ALA A 5 -3.86 -7.00 22.43
C ALA A 5 -3.85 -5.87 21.41
N ARG A 6 -4.68 -5.99 20.37
CA ARG A 6 -5.12 -4.83 19.60
C ARG A 6 -6.44 -4.37 20.24
N PRO A 7 -6.46 -3.25 20.99
CA PRO A 7 -7.65 -2.81 21.72
C PRO A 7 -8.87 -2.46 20.84
N TRP A 8 -8.73 -2.44 19.52
CA TRP A 8 -9.80 -2.26 18.53
C TRP A 8 -10.23 -3.55 17.81
N LEU A 9 -9.65 -4.72 18.13
CA LEU A 9 -10.14 -5.99 17.56
C LEU A 9 -11.59 -6.22 18.01
N SER A 10 -12.49 -6.28 17.04
CA SER A 10 -13.85 -6.75 17.28
C SER A 10 -13.82 -8.19 17.83
N PRO A 11 -14.78 -8.60 18.68
CA PRO A 11 -14.96 -10.00 19.04
C PRO A 11 -15.06 -10.95 17.83
N ASP A 12 -15.44 -10.43 16.67
CA ASP A 12 -15.54 -11.16 15.38
C ASP A 12 -14.28 -11.08 14.51
N SER A 13 -13.14 -10.68 15.08
CA SER A 13 -11.87 -10.59 14.35
C SER A 13 -11.41 -11.95 13.80
N PHE A 14 -10.76 -11.93 12.63
CA PHE A 14 -10.36 -13.17 11.96
C PHE A 14 -9.13 -13.79 12.65
N ASP A 15 -9.31 -15.01 13.19
CA ASP A 15 -8.27 -15.71 13.94
C ASP A 15 -7.00 -15.97 13.11
N ARG A 16 -5.87 -15.52 13.65
CA ARG A 16 -4.57 -15.77 13.08
C ARG A 16 -4.01 -17.09 13.60
N LYS A 17 -3.69 -18.01 12.68
CA LYS A 17 -2.97 -19.25 13.03
C LYS A 17 -1.60 -18.91 13.61
N GLU A 18 -1.31 -19.44 14.79
CA GLU A 18 0.01 -19.26 15.41
C GLU A 18 1.08 -20.07 14.66
N PRO A 19 2.25 -19.46 14.36
CA PRO A 19 3.36 -20.21 13.80
C PRO A 19 3.93 -21.21 14.83
N PRO A 20 4.60 -22.28 14.39
CA PRO A 20 5.34 -23.17 15.28
C PRO A 20 6.28 -22.38 16.19
N ARG A 21 6.21 -22.64 17.51
CA ARG A 21 6.92 -21.87 18.54
C ARG A 21 8.43 -21.74 18.30
N GLU A 22 9.05 -22.79 17.77
CA GLU A 22 10.50 -22.82 17.48
C GLU A 22 10.86 -21.85 16.35
N LEU A 23 10.14 -21.89 15.23
CA LEU A 23 10.35 -20.97 14.11
C LEU A 23 10.13 -19.52 14.53
N LEU A 24 9.13 -19.27 15.36
CA LEU A 24 8.89 -17.95 15.94
C LEU A 24 10.07 -17.50 16.81
N MET A 25 10.58 -18.37 17.66
CA MET A 25 11.71 -18.07 18.54
C MET A 25 12.99 -17.75 17.74
N ASP A 26 13.26 -18.50 16.68
CA ASP A 26 14.41 -18.27 15.82
C ASP A 26 14.29 -16.96 15.05
N ALA A 27 13.12 -16.65 14.50
CA ALA A 27 12.84 -15.37 13.86
C ALA A 27 13.05 -14.19 14.83
N LEU A 28 12.60 -14.32 16.08
CA LEU A 28 12.77 -13.29 17.12
C LEU A 28 14.25 -13.09 17.49
N LYS A 29 15.00 -14.18 17.68
CA LYS A 29 16.45 -14.12 17.93
C LYS A 29 17.20 -13.46 16.77
N ALA A 30 16.84 -13.80 15.53
CA ALA A 30 17.43 -13.21 14.33
C ALA A 30 17.14 -11.70 14.26
N LYS A 31 15.87 -11.29 14.46
CA LYS A 31 15.47 -9.87 14.49
C LYS A 31 16.21 -9.10 15.58
N GLN A 32 16.26 -9.63 16.81
CA GLN A 32 16.96 -9.01 17.92
C GLN A 32 18.45 -8.83 17.61
N ARG A 33 19.11 -9.88 17.11
CA ARG A 33 20.53 -9.83 16.76
C ARG A 33 20.80 -8.82 15.65
N ALA A 34 19.96 -8.79 14.62
CA ALA A 34 20.11 -7.82 13.53
C ALA A 34 19.95 -6.38 14.04
N LEU A 35 18.98 -6.11 14.93
CA LEU A 35 18.80 -4.79 15.55
C LEU A 35 20.00 -4.38 16.40
N GLN A 36 20.61 -5.32 17.14
CA GLN A 36 21.82 -5.07 17.93
C GLN A 36 23.05 -4.75 17.06
N LEU A 37 23.14 -5.32 15.86
CA LEU A 37 24.24 -5.08 14.93
C LEU A 37 24.08 -3.77 14.14
N MET A 38 22.85 -3.25 14.02
CA MET A 38 22.54 -2.10 13.18
C MET A 38 23.35 -0.82 13.52
N PRO A 39 23.56 -0.43 14.80
CA PRO A 39 24.37 0.74 15.12
C PRO A 39 25.81 0.62 14.60
N SER A 40 26.46 -0.52 14.85
CA SER A 40 27.81 -0.80 14.36
C SER A 40 27.86 -0.83 12.83
N ALA A 41 26.80 -1.35 12.18
CA ALA A 41 26.72 -1.34 10.73
C ALA A 41 26.65 0.08 10.15
N LEU A 42 25.88 0.97 10.79
CA LEU A 42 25.78 2.38 10.41
C LEU A 42 27.09 3.15 10.63
N GLU A 43 27.83 2.86 11.71
CA GLU A 43 29.16 3.44 11.95
C GLU A 43 30.20 3.01 10.89
N ASN A 44 30.00 1.85 10.27
CA ASN A 44 30.92 1.27 9.28
C ASN A 44 30.29 1.22 7.87
N ILE A 45 29.45 2.20 7.54
CA ILE A 45 28.68 2.27 6.28
C ILE A 45 29.55 2.16 5.03
N ASP A 46 30.72 2.80 5.02
CA ASP A 46 31.63 2.80 3.87
C ASP A 46 32.23 1.42 3.60
N SER A 47 32.37 0.59 4.64
CA SER A 47 32.89 -0.77 4.52
C SER A 47 31.80 -1.80 4.20
N ILE A 48 30.59 -1.63 4.74
CA ILE A 48 29.48 -2.59 4.60
C ILE A 48 28.69 -2.33 3.31
N GLY A 49 28.63 -1.08 2.88
CA GLY A 49 27.82 -0.63 1.76
C GLY A 49 26.40 -0.29 2.20
N ALA A 50 25.98 0.93 1.87
CA ALA A 50 24.68 1.45 2.27
C ALA A 50 23.50 0.66 1.69
N ASP A 51 23.64 0.04 0.51
CA ASP A 51 22.61 -0.83 -0.09
C ASP A 51 22.33 -2.09 0.75
N VAL A 52 23.37 -2.64 1.41
CA VAL A 52 23.22 -3.80 2.31
C VAL A 52 22.46 -3.40 3.58
N ILE A 53 22.78 -2.22 4.11
CA ILE A 53 22.08 -1.66 5.28
C ILE A 53 20.61 -1.38 4.92
N LEU A 54 20.33 -0.81 3.74
CA LEU A 54 18.98 -0.59 3.26
C LEU A 54 18.19 -1.90 3.09
N ALA A 55 18.82 -2.95 2.56
CA ALA A 55 18.19 -4.26 2.47
C ALA A 55 17.85 -4.81 3.87
N ALA A 56 18.73 -4.66 4.86
CA ALA A 56 18.44 -5.06 6.24
C ALA A 56 17.27 -4.26 6.85
N ILE A 57 17.17 -2.95 6.58
CA ILE A 57 16.03 -2.13 7.00
C ILE A 57 14.75 -2.61 6.31
N LEU A 58 14.79 -2.95 5.02
CA LEU A 58 13.65 -3.50 4.28
C LEU A 58 13.17 -4.82 4.90
N PHE A 59 14.08 -5.69 5.33
CA PHE A 59 13.73 -6.91 6.07
C PHE A 59 13.02 -6.61 7.39
N PHE A 60 13.41 -5.56 8.12
CA PHE A 60 12.65 -5.16 9.31
C PHE A 60 11.24 -4.69 8.96
N VAL A 61 11.07 -3.89 7.91
CA VAL A 61 9.74 -3.47 7.45
C VAL A 61 8.89 -4.69 7.06
N ASN A 62 9.45 -5.64 6.30
CA ASN A 62 8.76 -6.88 5.93
C ASN A 62 8.42 -7.74 7.15
N ALA A 63 9.32 -7.82 8.14
CA ALA A 63 9.05 -8.51 9.39
C ALA A 63 7.88 -7.85 10.14
N GLU A 64 7.83 -6.52 10.20
CA GLU A 64 6.70 -5.79 10.78
C GLU A 64 5.40 -6.08 10.03
N LEU A 65 5.41 -6.06 8.69
CA LEU A 65 4.25 -6.39 7.85
C LEU A 65 3.73 -7.80 8.11
N ILE A 66 4.60 -8.76 8.36
CA ILE A 66 4.20 -10.12 8.76
C ILE A 66 3.61 -10.07 10.17
N GLU A 67 4.26 -9.44 11.14
CA GLU A 67 3.87 -9.51 12.55
C GLU A 67 2.55 -8.77 12.84
N SER A 68 2.39 -7.51 12.45
CA SER A 68 1.11 -6.79 12.58
C SER A 68 1.06 -5.45 11.83
N GLY A 69 2.22 -4.90 11.49
CA GLY A 69 2.36 -3.58 10.86
C GLY A 69 1.91 -2.42 11.76
N TRP A 70 1.77 -2.63 13.07
CA TRP A 70 1.29 -1.59 13.99
C TRP A 70 2.46 -0.85 14.65
N GLN A 71 2.62 0.44 14.29
CA GLN A 71 3.55 1.45 14.83
C GLN A 71 5.07 1.18 14.74
N SER A 72 5.53 -0.07 14.76
CA SER A 72 6.95 -0.41 14.78
C SER A 72 7.66 -0.24 13.43
N TRP A 73 6.92 -0.03 12.33
CA TRP A 73 7.49 0.20 10.99
C TRP A 73 8.01 1.62 10.78
N ARG A 74 7.46 2.62 11.48
CA ARG A 74 7.76 4.05 11.25
C ARG A 74 9.25 4.37 11.41
N PRO A 75 9.93 3.96 12.49
CA PRO A 75 11.36 4.22 12.65
C PRO A 75 12.20 3.59 11.55
N HIS A 76 11.80 2.42 11.03
CA HIS A 76 12.49 1.74 9.94
C HIS A 76 12.36 2.51 8.61
N LEU A 77 11.15 2.95 8.24
CA LEU A 77 10.98 3.78 7.06
C LEU A 77 11.69 5.13 7.18
N GLU A 78 11.66 5.77 8.35
CA GLU A 78 12.40 7.02 8.59
C GLU A 78 13.92 6.83 8.49
N GLY A 79 14.44 5.72 9.05
CA GLY A 79 15.85 5.36 8.94
C GLY A 79 16.28 5.14 7.49
N ALA A 80 15.48 4.40 6.72
CA ALA A 80 15.73 4.18 5.30
C ALA A 80 15.76 5.51 4.52
N LYS A 81 14.78 6.39 4.74
CA LYS A 81 14.71 7.72 4.11
C LYS A 81 15.97 8.55 4.38
N LYS A 82 16.41 8.61 5.64
CA LYS A 82 17.63 9.35 6.02
C LYS A 82 18.86 8.79 5.31
N LEU A 83 19.00 7.46 5.29
CA LEU A 83 20.13 6.77 4.66
C LEU A 83 20.16 7.03 3.15
N LEU A 84 19.01 6.93 2.48
CA LEU A 84 18.88 7.18 1.04
C LEU A 84 19.25 8.62 0.65
N ASN A 85 18.88 9.61 1.48
CA ASN A 85 19.25 11.00 1.25
C ASN A 85 20.75 11.26 1.41
N MET A 86 21.43 10.52 2.29
CA MET A 86 22.89 10.64 2.47
C MET A 86 23.68 10.08 1.29
N MET A 87 23.08 9.23 0.47
CA MET A 87 23.75 8.53 -0.64
C MET A 87 23.76 9.29 -1.98
N GLN A 88 23.39 10.57 -2.01
CA GLN A 88 23.39 11.40 -3.23
C GLN A 88 24.77 12.05 -3.49
N PRO A 89 25.35 12.03 -4.72
CA PRO A 89 24.84 11.46 -5.97
C PRO A 89 25.41 10.07 -6.32
N TYR A 90 24.58 9.34 -7.08
CA TYR A 90 24.58 7.93 -7.42
C TYR A 90 25.85 7.38 -8.09
N ALA A 91 26.67 6.65 -7.33
CA ALA A 91 27.47 5.55 -7.87
C ALA A 91 27.27 4.32 -6.96
N SER A 92 26.55 3.31 -7.46
CA SER A 92 26.31 2.05 -6.72
C SER A 92 27.23 0.94 -7.24
N PHE A 93 27.60 0.02 -6.36
CA PHE A 93 28.31 -1.21 -6.75
C PHE A 93 27.36 -2.31 -7.28
N ASN A 94 26.04 -2.22 -7.04
CA ASN A 94 25.04 -3.19 -7.53
C ASN A 94 23.68 -2.52 -7.78
N GLU A 95 23.41 -2.19 -9.04
CA GLU A 95 22.19 -1.48 -9.46
C GLU A 95 20.93 -2.31 -9.21
N ALA A 96 20.97 -3.64 -9.34
CA ALA A 96 19.79 -4.50 -9.23
C ALA A 96 19.26 -4.61 -7.78
N LEU A 97 20.16 -4.79 -6.79
CA LEU A 97 19.76 -4.82 -5.38
C LEU A 97 19.17 -3.47 -4.96
N ARG A 98 19.83 -2.38 -5.37
CA ARG A 98 19.37 -1.03 -5.11
C ARG A 98 17.99 -0.81 -5.72
N ASP A 99 17.78 -1.22 -6.96
CA ASP A 99 16.51 -1.03 -7.64
C ASP A 99 15.35 -1.70 -6.92
N TYR A 100 15.55 -2.96 -6.51
CA TYR A 100 14.57 -3.73 -5.77
C TYR A 100 14.22 -3.05 -4.43
N VAL A 101 15.25 -2.68 -3.66
CA VAL A 101 15.07 -2.11 -2.32
C VAL A 101 14.39 -0.74 -2.37
N VAL A 102 14.84 0.13 -3.28
CA VAL A 102 14.28 1.48 -3.45
C VAL A 102 12.82 1.40 -3.87
N SER A 103 12.47 0.48 -4.75
CA SER A 103 11.09 0.33 -5.20
C SER A 103 10.14 -0.18 -4.11
N ASP A 104 10.52 -1.24 -3.37
CA ASP A 104 9.68 -1.72 -2.27
C ASP A 104 9.49 -0.62 -1.21
N PHE A 105 10.53 0.14 -0.89
CA PHE A 105 10.40 1.32 -0.01
C PHE A 105 9.47 2.38 -0.59
N TYR A 106 9.50 2.62 -1.90
CA TYR A 106 8.61 3.57 -2.56
C TYR A 106 7.15 3.15 -2.46
N VAL A 107 6.86 1.87 -2.68
CA VAL A 107 5.53 1.28 -2.50
C VAL A 107 5.05 1.46 -1.06
N TYR A 108 5.84 1.03 -0.08
CA TYR A 108 5.48 1.13 1.34
C TYR A 108 5.28 2.58 1.80
N CYS A 109 6.13 3.49 1.33
CA CYS A 109 5.98 4.91 1.58
C CYS A 109 4.69 5.48 0.98
N THR A 110 4.35 5.09 -0.25
CA THR A 110 3.15 5.56 -0.96
C THR A 110 1.88 5.07 -0.28
N LEU A 111 1.83 3.78 0.05
CA LEU A 111 0.69 3.18 0.73
C LEU A 111 0.51 3.76 2.13
N SER A 112 1.59 3.85 2.90
CA SER A 112 1.55 4.51 4.21
C SER A 112 0.99 5.93 4.12
N LEU A 113 1.42 6.72 3.13
CA LEU A 113 0.95 8.09 2.92
C LEU A 113 -0.54 8.16 2.58
N SER A 114 -1.08 7.16 1.87
CA SER A 114 -2.51 7.09 1.53
C SER A 114 -3.42 6.86 2.74
N PHE A 115 -2.87 6.35 3.85
CA PHE A 115 -3.66 6.02 5.04
C PHE A 115 -3.32 6.87 6.26
N ASN A 116 -2.12 7.44 6.34
CA ASN A 116 -1.64 8.16 7.52
C ASN A 116 -1.39 9.63 7.18
N PRO A 117 -1.87 10.58 8.01
CA PRO A 117 -1.49 11.96 7.85
C PRO A 117 0.00 12.10 8.16
N THR A 118 0.70 12.88 7.35
CA THR A 118 2.10 13.21 7.61
C THR A 118 2.15 14.36 8.61
N MET A 119 2.97 14.24 9.66
CA MET A 119 3.30 15.42 10.49
C MET A 119 3.94 16.50 9.59
N PRO A 120 3.53 17.77 9.69
CA PRO A 120 4.18 18.87 8.99
C PRO A 120 5.70 18.85 9.25
N GLY A 121 6.52 18.87 8.20
CA GLY A 121 7.98 18.80 8.30
C GLY A 121 8.62 17.43 8.00
N VAL A 122 7.84 16.34 7.92
CA VAL A 122 8.34 15.01 7.49
C VAL A 122 8.33 14.85 5.95
N GLN A 123 7.85 15.87 5.22
CA GLN A 123 7.75 15.88 3.76
C GLN A 123 9.08 15.96 3.00
N THR A 124 10.22 16.25 3.63
CA THR A 124 11.42 16.68 2.91
C THR A 124 12.33 15.55 2.39
N ALA A 125 11.95 14.29 2.59
CA ALA A 125 12.81 13.13 2.34
C ALA A 125 12.14 11.99 1.55
N PHE A 126 11.06 12.26 0.81
CA PHE A 126 10.61 11.33 -0.21
C PHE A 126 11.45 11.54 -1.45
N PHE A 127 11.91 10.46 -2.08
CA PHE A 127 12.59 10.54 -3.36
C PHE A 127 11.80 11.42 -4.32
N ALA A 128 12.49 12.30 -5.05
CA ALA A 128 11.84 12.95 -6.17
C ALA A 128 11.37 11.86 -7.13
N PRO A 129 10.12 11.89 -7.63
CA PRO A 129 9.62 10.87 -8.58
C PRO A 129 10.54 10.71 -9.79
N THR A 130 11.20 11.79 -10.21
CA THR A 130 12.22 11.77 -11.27
C THR A 130 13.40 10.83 -10.99
N GLN A 131 13.69 10.54 -9.71
CA GLN A 131 14.77 9.66 -9.27
C GLN A 131 14.33 8.20 -9.14
N VAL A 132 13.04 7.95 -8.87
CA VAL A 132 12.50 6.58 -8.63
C VAL A 132 11.88 6.00 -9.89
N ASN A 133 11.28 6.81 -10.76
CA ASN A 133 10.54 6.29 -11.92
C ASN A 133 11.38 5.40 -12.85
N PRO A 134 12.66 5.73 -13.14
CA PRO A 134 13.53 4.82 -13.89
C PRO A 134 13.83 3.50 -13.14
N THR A 135 13.75 3.50 -11.82
CA THR A 135 13.95 2.33 -10.97
C THR A 135 12.68 1.47 -10.87
N LEU A 136 11.52 2.11 -10.71
CA LEU A 136 10.21 1.45 -10.70
C LEU A 136 9.91 0.77 -12.04
N SER A 137 10.32 1.38 -13.16
CA SER A 137 10.15 0.78 -14.49
C SER A 137 11.13 -0.36 -14.77
N ARG A 138 12.33 -0.33 -14.19
CA ARG A 138 13.34 -1.38 -14.36
C ARG A 138 13.06 -2.61 -13.53
N ALA A 139 12.53 -2.45 -12.33
CA ALA A 139 12.27 -3.60 -11.49
C ALA A 139 10.89 -4.19 -11.83
N THR A 140 10.96 -5.23 -12.67
CA THR A 140 9.82 -5.86 -13.34
C THR A 140 9.01 -6.79 -12.44
N ASN A 141 9.46 -7.05 -11.21
CA ASN A 141 8.91 -8.04 -10.28
C ASN A 141 8.70 -7.49 -8.87
N HIS A 142 8.07 -6.32 -8.74
CA HIS A 142 7.74 -5.78 -7.42
C HIS A 142 6.63 -6.55 -6.73
N PHE A 143 6.74 -6.65 -5.40
CA PHE A 143 5.75 -7.31 -4.56
C PHE A 143 4.29 -6.88 -4.85
N PHE A 144 4.11 -5.62 -5.24
CA PHE A 144 2.80 -4.99 -5.43
C PHE A 144 2.29 -4.98 -6.88
N CYS A 145 3.04 -5.50 -7.86
CA CYS A 145 2.62 -5.64 -9.28
C CYS A 145 1.73 -4.50 -9.80
N CYS A 146 2.18 -3.26 -9.59
CA CYS A 146 1.41 -2.05 -9.88
C CYS A 146 2.20 -1.17 -10.86
N PRO A 147 1.54 -0.58 -11.89
CA PRO A 147 2.20 0.36 -12.78
C PRO A 147 2.78 1.55 -12.01
N ALA A 148 4.05 1.89 -12.27
CA ALA A 148 4.74 3.01 -11.61
C ALA A 148 3.93 4.33 -11.70
N GLN A 149 3.29 4.58 -12.86
CA GLN A 149 2.44 5.74 -13.06
C GLN A 149 1.21 5.76 -12.13
N VAL A 150 0.62 4.59 -11.84
CA VAL A 150 -0.53 4.48 -10.93
C VAL A 150 -0.08 4.75 -9.49
N LEU A 151 1.07 4.20 -9.06
CA LEU A 151 1.66 4.49 -7.75
C LEU A 151 1.96 5.99 -7.57
N ASP A 152 2.54 6.63 -8.59
CA ASP A 152 2.81 8.07 -8.56
C ASP A 152 1.54 8.91 -8.37
N ILE A 153 0.48 8.56 -9.11
CA ILE A 153 -0.80 9.25 -9.02
C ILE A 153 -1.44 9.06 -7.64
N LEU A 154 -1.39 7.84 -7.09
CA LEU A 154 -1.87 7.56 -5.74
C LEU A 154 -1.11 8.38 -4.70
N ARG A 155 0.22 8.45 -4.81
CA ARG A 155 1.05 9.28 -3.93
C ARG A 155 0.69 10.76 -4.03
N GLU A 156 0.55 11.31 -5.24
CA GLU A 156 0.17 12.71 -5.45
C GLU A 156 -1.22 13.00 -4.83
N ALA A 157 -2.18 12.10 -5.00
CA ALA A 157 -3.51 12.22 -4.39
C ALA A 157 -3.44 12.23 -2.86
N ALA A 158 -2.63 11.34 -2.28
CA ALA A 158 -2.41 11.27 -0.84
C ALA A 158 -1.70 12.51 -0.29
N GLN A 159 -0.75 13.09 -1.04
CA GLN A 159 -0.09 14.36 -0.67
C GLN A 159 -1.09 15.51 -0.65
N LEU A 160 -1.89 15.66 -1.71
CA LEU A 160 -2.91 16.71 -1.80
C LEU A 160 -3.90 16.65 -0.62
N LEU A 161 -4.36 15.44 -0.29
CA LEU A 161 -5.21 15.18 0.86
C LEU A 161 -4.61 15.63 2.20
N ASN A 162 -3.30 15.46 2.36
CA ASN A 162 -2.60 15.79 3.60
C ASN A 162 -2.19 17.28 3.68
N THR A 163 -2.07 17.97 2.53
CA THR A 163 -1.80 19.42 2.48
C THR A 163 -3.04 20.29 2.65
N GLY A 164 -4.25 19.73 2.43
CA GLY A 164 -5.52 20.45 2.54
C GLY A 164 -5.93 20.89 3.95
N GLY A 165 -5.06 20.72 4.96
CA GLY A 165 -5.28 21.19 6.33
C GLY A 165 -4.94 22.66 6.58
N ASP A 166 -4.29 23.35 5.62
CA ASP A 166 -4.08 24.80 5.70
C ASP A 166 -5.28 25.54 5.08
N GLU A 167 -5.98 26.33 5.92
CA GLU A 167 -7.32 26.91 5.74
C GLU A 167 -7.50 27.93 4.57
N GLN A 168 -6.72 27.88 3.49
CA GLN A 168 -6.76 28.91 2.44
C GLN A 168 -6.72 28.40 0.99
N VAL A 169 -6.67 27.09 0.73
CA VAL A 169 -6.87 26.59 -0.64
C VAL A 169 -8.36 26.68 -0.97
N ALA A 170 -8.73 27.54 -1.92
CA ALA A 170 -10.09 27.57 -2.44
C ALA A 170 -10.50 26.17 -2.91
N ASP A 171 -11.61 25.64 -2.38
CA ASP A 171 -12.08 24.26 -2.58
C ASP A 171 -12.07 23.83 -4.07
N ASP A 172 -12.34 24.77 -4.98
CA ASP A 172 -12.31 24.55 -6.43
C ASP A 172 -10.92 24.22 -7.01
N VAL A 173 -9.84 24.77 -6.44
CA VAL A 173 -8.45 24.45 -6.86
C VAL A 173 -8.08 23.03 -6.43
N MET A 174 -8.51 22.62 -5.23
CA MET A 174 -8.29 21.26 -4.75
C MET A 174 -9.07 20.24 -5.58
N VAL A 175 -10.34 20.52 -5.85
CA VAL A 175 -11.18 19.63 -6.67
C VAL A 175 -10.67 19.53 -8.10
N SER A 176 -10.24 20.63 -8.73
CA SER A 176 -9.65 20.58 -10.07
C SER A 176 -8.35 19.77 -10.12
N SER A 177 -7.54 19.83 -9.04
CA SER A 177 -6.33 19.01 -8.91
C SER A 177 -6.66 17.51 -8.82
N PHE A 178 -7.64 17.12 -8.00
CA PHE A 178 -8.09 15.72 -7.95
C PHE A 178 -8.73 15.26 -9.27
N ALA A 179 -9.50 16.10 -9.95
CA ALA A 179 -10.07 15.77 -11.25
C ALA A 179 -8.99 15.53 -12.31
N ALA A 180 -7.90 16.31 -12.28
CA ALA A 180 -6.74 16.09 -13.14
C ALA A 180 -6.04 14.76 -12.84
N LEU A 181 -5.89 14.40 -11.56
CA LEU A 181 -5.33 13.11 -11.15
C LEU A 181 -6.22 11.93 -11.56
N LEU A 182 -7.54 12.05 -11.39
CA LEU A 182 -8.50 11.03 -11.82
C LEU A 182 -8.40 10.78 -13.32
N LYS A 183 -8.37 11.86 -14.12
CA LYS A 183 -8.21 11.76 -15.59
C LYS A 183 -6.86 11.13 -15.95
N ARG A 184 -5.78 11.45 -15.24
CA ARG A 184 -4.47 10.81 -15.44
C ARG A 184 -4.55 9.31 -15.15
N ALA A 185 -5.15 8.91 -14.03
CA ALA A 185 -5.28 7.49 -13.66
C ALA A 185 -6.08 6.69 -14.69
N GLN A 186 -7.21 7.24 -15.16
CA GLN A 186 -8.05 6.62 -16.19
C GLN A 186 -7.32 6.38 -17.51
N ASN A 187 -6.37 7.25 -17.87
CA ASN A 187 -5.65 7.17 -19.14
C ASN A 187 -4.38 6.31 -19.09
N VAL A 188 -4.06 5.69 -17.95
CA VAL A 188 -2.92 4.77 -17.87
C VAL A 188 -3.17 3.53 -18.72
N ASP A 189 -2.29 3.31 -19.71
CA ASP A 189 -2.29 2.12 -20.55
C ASP A 189 -1.64 0.94 -19.81
N VAL A 190 -2.47 0.22 -19.05
CA VAL A 190 -2.06 -0.95 -18.28
C VAL A 190 -1.65 -2.11 -19.18
N LEU A 191 -2.21 -2.24 -20.39
CA LEU A 191 -1.88 -3.35 -21.28
C LEU A 191 -0.47 -3.19 -21.85
N THR A 192 -0.10 -1.98 -22.24
CA THR A 192 1.28 -1.69 -22.65
C THR A 192 2.25 -1.99 -21.49
N TRP A 193 1.96 -1.52 -20.28
CA TRP A 193 2.77 -1.82 -19.09
C TRP A 193 2.85 -3.33 -18.77
N ALA A 194 1.75 -4.07 -18.91
CA ALA A 194 1.72 -5.50 -18.61
C ALA A 194 2.61 -6.32 -19.56
N ARG A 195 2.85 -5.82 -20.78
CA ARG A 195 3.74 -6.44 -21.78
C ARG A 195 5.20 -6.06 -21.59
N GLU A 196 5.51 -5.00 -20.84
CA GLU A 196 6.88 -4.53 -20.63
C GLU A 196 7.71 -5.57 -19.85
N GLY A 197 8.78 -6.04 -20.48
CA GLY A 197 9.71 -7.01 -19.91
C GLY A 197 9.21 -8.45 -19.87
N VAL A 198 8.05 -8.75 -20.49
CA VAL A 198 7.48 -10.09 -20.59
C VAL A 198 7.63 -10.62 -22.01
N SER A 199 7.81 -11.92 -22.15
CA SER A 199 7.78 -12.57 -23.46
C SER A 199 6.41 -12.35 -24.12
N PRO A 200 6.34 -11.93 -25.40
CA PRO A 200 5.05 -11.76 -26.09
C PRO A 200 4.28 -13.07 -26.28
N TYR A 201 4.90 -14.22 -26.01
CA TYR A 201 4.28 -15.53 -26.07
C TYR A 201 3.73 -16.01 -24.71
N ASP A 202 4.01 -15.28 -23.62
CA ASP A 202 3.51 -15.60 -22.28
C ASP A 202 2.22 -14.83 -21.99
N GLU A 203 1.15 -15.21 -22.67
CA GLU A 203 -0.17 -14.58 -22.51
C GLU A 203 -0.73 -14.75 -21.09
N THR A 204 -0.29 -15.77 -20.36
CA THR A 204 -0.74 -16.00 -18.98
C THR A 204 -0.13 -14.99 -18.03
N GLU A 205 1.18 -14.75 -18.12
CA GLU A 205 1.86 -13.71 -17.34
C GLU A 205 1.33 -12.32 -17.70
N ILE A 206 1.17 -12.02 -19.00
CA ILE A 206 0.64 -10.73 -19.47
C ILE A 206 -0.77 -10.50 -18.92
N GLN A 207 -1.65 -11.50 -18.99
CA GLN A 207 -3.02 -11.39 -18.49
C GLN A 207 -3.06 -11.20 -16.97
N SER A 208 -2.25 -11.97 -16.23
CA SER A 208 -2.13 -11.84 -14.77
C SER A 208 -1.69 -10.44 -14.35
N ARG A 209 -0.64 -9.90 -15.01
CA ARG A 209 -0.16 -8.53 -14.79
C ARG A 209 -1.23 -7.51 -15.18
N PHE A 210 -1.88 -7.68 -16.33
CA PHE A 210 -2.91 -6.76 -16.81
C PHE A 210 -4.09 -6.65 -15.84
N LEU A 211 -4.60 -7.77 -15.32
CA LEU A 211 -5.68 -7.79 -14.33
C LEU A 211 -5.23 -7.09 -13.05
N THR A 212 -4.06 -7.44 -12.53
CA THR A 212 -3.54 -6.86 -11.28
C THR A 212 -3.31 -5.35 -11.41
N GLY A 213 -2.62 -4.91 -12.46
CA GLY A 213 -2.40 -3.49 -12.72
C GLY A 213 -3.69 -2.71 -12.98
N SER A 214 -4.69 -3.36 -13.60
CA SER A 214 -6.01 -2.75 -13.81
C SER A 214 -6.76 -2.60 -12.49
N ALA A 215 -6.67 -3.59 -11.60
CA ALA A 215 -7.27 -3.52 -10.27
C ALA A 215 -6.66 -2.36 -9.46
N HIS A 216 -5.34 -2.19 -9.49
CA HIS A 216 -4.69 -1.02 -8.87
C HIS A 216 -5.15 0.29 -9.49
N ARG A 217 -5.16 0.42 -10.82
CA ARG A 217 -5.61 1.64 -11.51
C ARG A 217 -7.04 2.02 -11.12
N LEU A 218 -7.97 1.05 -11.17
CA LEU A 218 -9.37 1.28 -10.86
C LEU A 218 -9.56 1.62 -9.37
N ALA A 219 -8.87 0.92 -8.47
CA ALA A 219 -8.88 1.24 -7.05
C ALA A 219 -8.28 2.63 -6.76
N THR A 220 -7.24 3.06 -7.47
CA THR A 220 -6.71 4.43 -7.38
C THR A 220 -7.73 5.48 -7.85
N CYS A 221 -8.46 5.23 -8.93
CA CYS A 221 -9.56 6.10 -9.35
C CYS A 221 -10.62 6.23 -8.23
N LEU A 222 -11.01 5.10 -7.63
CA LEU A 222 -12.02 5.08 -6.57
C LEU A 222 -11.53 5.79 -5.31
N TYR A 223 -10.28 5.54 -4.91
CA TYR A 223 -9.61 6.26 -3.82
C TYR A 223 -9.64 7.78 -4.04
N ILE A 224 -9.28 8.25 -5.25
CA ILE A 224 -9.31 9.68 -5.60
C ILE A 224 -10.73 10.25 -5.45
N ILE A 225 -11.75 9.57 -5.99
CA ILE A 225 -13.15 10.02 -5.91
C ILE A 225 -13.61 10.15 -4.45
N GLN A 226 -13.25 9.18 -3.62
CA GLN A 226 -13.62 9.14 -2.20
C GLN A 226 -12.74 10.01 -1.29
N SER A 227 -11.70 10.63 -1.85
CA SER A 227 -10.75 11.47 -1.10
C SER A 227 -11.41 12.74 -0.53
N THR A 228 -12.44 13.28 -1.17
CA THR A 228 -13.14 14.46 -0.68
C THR A 228 -14.65 14.40 -1.00
N PRO A 229 -15.53 14.78 -0.05
CA PRO A 229 -16.97 14.85 -0.30
C PRO A 229 -17.33 15.71 -1.52
N SER A 230 -16.67 16.86 -1.70
CA SER A 230 -16.92 17.78 -2.82
C SER A 230 -16.70 17.12 -4.20
N LEU A 231 -15.77 16.16 -4.30
CA LEU A 231 -15.54 15.43 -5.54
C LEU A 231 -16.54 14.29 -5.71
N THR A 232 -16.87 13.59 -4.62
CA THR A 232 -17.90 12.54 -4.64
C THR A 232 -19.24 13.11 -5.14
N GLU A 233 -19.64 14.30 -4.69
CA GLU A 233 -20.88 14.97 -5.13
C GLU A 233 -20.85 15.42 -6.60
N ARG A 234 -19.67 15.69 -7.16
CA ARG A 234 -19.50 16.13 -8.55
C ARG A 234 -19.40 14.98 -9.55
N VAL A 235 -19.12 13.76 -9.07
CA VAL A 235 -19.03 12.57 -9.91
C VAL A 235 -20.41 11.92 -10.01
N PRO A 236 -20.96 11.68 -11.21
CA PRO A 236 -22.26 11.03 -11.34
C PRO A 236 -22.24 9.61 -10.74
N ASP A 237 -23.29 9.24 -9.99
CA ASP A 237 -23.41 7.92 -9.33
C ASP A 237 -23.12 6.75 -10.28
N LYS A 238 -23.62 6.83 -11.52
CA LYS A 238 -23.40 5.82 -12.56
C LYS A 238 -21.92 5.57 -12.87
N VAL A 239 -21.07 6.60 -12.75
CA VAL A 239 -19.62 6.47 -12.94
C VAL A 239 -19.02 5.67 -11.79
N CYS A 240 -19.42 5.95 -10.56
CA CYS A 240 -19.00 5.20 -9.38
C CYS A 240 -19.47 3.74 -9.42
N GLU A 241 -20.73 3.49 -9.79
CA GLU A 241 -21.29 2.14 -9.96
C GLU A 241 -20.53 1.34 -11.02
N THR A 242 -20.23 1.98 -12.16
CA THR A 242 -19.45 1.35 -13.23
C THR A 242 -18.05 1.01 -12.74
N LEU A 243 -17.39 1.94 -12.04
CA LEU A 243 -16.05 1.73 -11.49
C LEU A 243 -16.01 0.58 -10.46
N ILE A 244 -17.01 0.52 -9.57
CA ILE A 244 -17.14 -0.56 -8.58
C ILE A 244 -17.32 -1.90 -9.28
N ARG A 245 -18.19 -1.97 -10.29
CA ARG A 245 -18.37 -3.19 -11.09
C ARG A 245 -17.08 -3.58 -11.80
N ASP A 246 -16.38 -2.64 -12.43
CA ASP A 246 -15.15 -2.93 -13.17
C ASP A 246 -14.04 -3.44 -12.23
N ILE A 247 -13.96 -2.96 -10.99
CA ILE A 247 -13.04 -3.51 -9.97
C ILE A 247 -13.40 -4.96 -9.64
N TYR A 248 -14.70 -5.23 -9.41
CA TYR A 248 -15.17 -6.60 -9.15
C TYR A 248 -14.86 -7.54 -10.31
N ASP A 249 -15.19 -7.14 -11.54
CA ASP A 249 -14.96 -7.93 -12.76
C ASP A 249 -13.47 -8.17 -13.03
N THR A 250 -12.61 -7.26 -12.58
CA THR A 250 -11.15 -7.42 -12.66
C THR A 250 -10.60 -8.37 -11.60
N LEU A 251 -11.11 -8.30 -10.36
CA LEU A 251 -10.62 -9.11 -9.23
C LEU A 251 -11.17 -10.55 -9.24
N SER A 252 -12.45 -10.70 -9.55
CA SER A 252 -13.19 -11.97 -9.51
C SER A 252 -12.53 -13.14 -10.28
N PRO A 253 -12.04 -12.98 -11.52
CA PRO A 253 -11.49 -14.09 -12.30
C PRO A 253 -10.11 -14.57 -11.84
N MET A 254 -9.43 -13.83 -10.97
CA MET A 254 -8.07 -14.17 -10.54
C MET A 254 -8.08 -15.39 -9.61
N PRO A 255 -7.41 -16.50 -9.98
CA PRO A 255 -7.33 -17.68 -9.14
C PRO A 255 -6.33 -17.47 -7.99
N ASP A 256 -6.48 -18.26 -6.93
CA ASP A 256 -5.66 -18.11 -5.72
C ASP A 256 -4.18 -18.50 -5.94
N ASP A 257 -3.90 -19.32 -6.96
CA ASP A 257 -2.54 -19.73 -7.35
C ASP A 257 -1.87 -18.77 -8.36
N ASP A 258 -2.57 -17.71 -8.77
CA ASP A 258 -1.99 -16.66 -9.61
C ASP A 258 -0.81 -15.97 -8.88
N PRO A 259 0.37 -15.83 -9.50
CA PRO A 259 1.54 -15.23 -8.86
C PRO A 259 1.32 -13.81 -8.31
N ASN A 260 0.40 -13.06 -8.94
CA ASN A 260 0.05 -11.69 -8.61
C ASN A 260 -1.21 -11.58 -7.75
N PHE A 261 -1.87 -12.70 -7.40
CA PHE A 261 -3.03 -12.67 -6.49
C PHE A 261 -2.73 -11.89 -5.21
N LYS A 262 -1.56 -12.14 -4.60
CA LYS A 262 -1.07 -11.46 -3.38
C LYS A 262 -0.98 -9.93 -3.48
N ALA A 263 -0.81 -9.37 -4.68
CA ALA A 263 -0.74 -7.93 -4.91
C ALA A 263 -2.12 -7.26 -4.84
N THR A 264 -3.21 -8.03 -4.90
CA THR A 264 -4.58 -7.51 -4.93
C THR A 264 -5.18 -7.17 -3.56
N GLY A 265 -4.41 -7.25 -2.48
CA GLY A 265 -4.85 -6.89 -1.13
C GLY A 265 -5.41 -5.47 -1.04
N TRP A 266 -4.62 -4.48 -1.43
CA TRP A 266 -5.04 -3.08 -1.40
C TRP A 266 -6.23 -2.78 -2.33
N PRO A 267 -6.27 -3.22 -3.62
CA PRO A 267 -7.47 -3.08 -4.44
C PRO A 267 -8.72 -3.72 -3.83
N THR A 268 -8.57 -4.90 -3.19
CA THR A 268 -9.68 -5.59 -2.52
C THR A 268 -10.17 -4.78 -1.30
N PHE A 269 -9.26 -4.20 -0.53
CA PHE A 269 -9.61 -3.31 0.58
C PHE A 269 -10.37 -2.08 0.10
N ILE A 270 -9.87 -1.38 -0.93
CA ILE A 270 -10.51 -0.20 -1.50
C ILE A 270 -11.91 -0.53 -2.01
N TYR A 271 -12.09 -1.64 -2.74
CA TYR A 271 -13.40 -2.14 -3.13
C TYR A 271 -14.31 -2.40 -1.92
N GLY A 272 -13.77 -3.01 -0.86
CA GLY A 272 -14.47 -3.26 0.39
C GLY A 272 -15.03 -2.01 1.08
N THR A 273 -14.42 -0.85 0.91
CA THR A 273 -14.93 0.42 1.46
C THR A 273 -16.28 0.84 0.85
N THR A 274 -16.64 0.27 -0.31
CA THR A 274 -17.92 0.49 -1.00
C THR A 274 -18.99 -0.57 -0.69
N ALA A 275 -18.65 -1.61 0.06
CA ALA A 275 -19.55 -2.74 0.31
C ALA A 275 -20.67 -2.37 1.29
N THR A 276 -21.85 -2.05 0.74
CA THR A 276 -23.04 -1.66 1.52
C THR A 276 -23.97 -2.83 1.84
N THR A 277 -23.94 -3.92 1.06
CA THR A 277 -24.81 -5.09 1.28
C THR A 277 -24.07 -6.25 1.96
N PRO A 278 -24.79 -7.13 2.70
CA PRO A 278 -24.19 -8.32 3.31
C PRO A 278 -23.46 -9.22 2.31
N GLU A 279 -23.97 -9.35 1.08
CA GLU A 279 -23.38 -10.20 0.04
C GLU A 279 -22.03 -9.66 -0.44
N LEU A 280 -21.94 -8.34 -0.68
CA LEU A 280 -20.69 -7.70 -1.05
C LEU A 280 -19.66 -7.79 0.08
N ARG A 281 -20.09 -7.55 1.31
CA ARG A 281 -19.23 -7.69 2.50
C ARG A 281 -18.71 -9.11 2.66
N ALA A 282 -19.57 -10.12 2.44
CA ALA A 282 -19.19 -11.52 2.48
C ALA A 282 -18.18 -11.87 1.38
N TRP A 283 -18.36 -11.37 0.16
CA TRP A 283 -17.42 -11.58 -0.94
C TRP A 283 -16.04 -10.98 -0.64
N VAL A 284 -15.99 -9.75 -0.12
CA VAL A 284 -14.74 -9.08 0.27
C VAL A 284 -14.02 -9.87 1.36
N MET A 285 -14.76 -10.32 2.38
CA MET A 285 -14.21 -11.10 3.49
C MET A 285 -13.68 -12.46 3.04
N ASP A 286 -14.41 -13.16 2.16
CA ASP A 286 -13.93 -14.41 1.56
C ASP A 286 -12.61 -14.17 0.82
N ARG A 287 -12.58 -13.18 -0.07
CA ARG A 287 -11.38 -12.87 -0.86
C ARG A 287 -10.17 -12.49 -0.01
N LEU A 288 -10.33 -11.63 1.00
CA LEU A 288 -9.25 -11.27 1.92
C LEU A 288 -8.74 -12.48 2.71
N LYS A 289 -9.62 -13.40 3.12
CA LYS A 289 -9.22 -14.66 3.78
C LYS A 289 -8.44 -15.58 2.85
N ARG A 290 -8.80 -15.66 1.57
CA ARG A 290 -8.01 -16.39 0.56
C ARG A 290 -6.63 -15.76 0.37
N LEU A 291 -6.55 -14.43 0.32
CA LEU A 291 -5.27 -13.69 0.28
C LEU A 291 -4.40 -14.01 1.50
N VAL A 292 -4.98 -14.05 2.70
CA VAL A 292 -4.28 -14.44 3.93
C VAL A 292 -3.74 -15.86 3.85
N ALA A 293 -4.49 -16.79 3.24
CA ALA A 293 -4.07 -18.18 3.09
C ALA A 293 -2.86 -18.33 2.14
N VAL A 294 -2.83 -17.54 1.06
CA VAL A 294 -1.73 -17.52 0.08
C VAL A 294 -0.50 -16.78 0.62
N CYS A 295 -0.72 -15.65 1.29
CA CYS A 295 0.31 -14.74 1.75
C CYS A 295 -0.07 -14.21 3.15
N PRO A 296 0.37 -14.84 4.25
CA PRO A 296 -0.11 -14.56 5.60
C PRO A 296 0.51 -13.30 6.19
N TRP A 297 0.46 -12.19 5.45
CA TRP A 297 0.92 -10.90 5.89
C TRP A 297 -0.06 -10.35 6.94
N GLY A 298 0.49 -9.86 8.04
CA GLY A 298 -0.27 -9.32 9.16
C GLY A 298 -1.17 -8.13 8.79
N PHE A 299 -0.82 -7.38 7.74
CA PHE A 299 -1.63 -6.25 7.26
C PHE A 299 -3.01 -6.69 6.74
N LEU A 300 -3.15 -7.89 6.15
CA LEU A 300 -4.44 -8.36 5.63
C LEU A 300 -5.45 -8.60 6.75
N TYR A 301 -4.99 -9.04 7.92
CA TYR A 301 -5.83 -9.14 9.12
C TYR A 301 -6.28 -7.75 9.58
N SER A 302 -5.33 -6.80 9.62
CA SER A 302 -5.62 -5.40 9.91
C SER A 302 -6.64 -4.79 8.92
N ALA A 303 -6.57 -5.16 7.65
CA ALA A 303 -7.52 -4.74 6.62
C ALA A 303 -8.93 -5.29 6.84
N ILE A 304 -9.03 -6.58 7.19
CA ILE A 304 -10.28 -7.23 7.58
C ILE A 304 -10.91 -6.50 8.77
N ASP A 305 -10.15 -6.30 9.85
CA ASP A 305 -10.63 -5.64 11.07
C ASP A 305 -11.13 -4.22 10.74
N THR A 306 -10.37 -3.49 9.92
CA THR A 306 -10.68 -2.12 9.53
C THR A 306 -11.98 -2.02 8.75
N LEU A 307 -12.20 -2.90 7.78
CA LEU A 307 -13.46 -2.93 7.01
C LEU A 307 -14.65 -3.22 7.91
N GLN A 308 -14.52 -4.16 8.85
CA GLN A 308 -15.59 -4.46 9.81
C GLN A 308 -15.95 -3.23 10.67
N ILE A 309 -14.95 -2.48 11.13
CA ILE A 309 -15.17 -1.22 11.87
C ILE A 309 -15.91 -0.20 11.00
N LEU A 310 -15.43 0.07 9.78
CA LEU A 310 -16.06 1.02 8.86
C LEU A 310 -17.52 0.65 8.56
N TRP A 311 -17.78 -0.63 8.31
CA TRP A 311 -19.13 -1.14 8.07
C TRP A 311 -20.06 -1.06 9.27
N GLY A 312 -19.52 -1.15 10.49
CA GLY A 312 -20.24 -0.94 11.74
C GLY A 312 -20.64 0.52 11.93
N LEU A 313 -19.71 1.45 11.67
CA LEU A 313 -19.98 2.90 11.72
C LEU A 313 -21.08 3.32 10.73
N ASP A 314 -21.08 2.71 9.54
CA ASP A 314 -22.14 2.90 8.54
C ASP A 314 -23.52 2.44 9.06
N ALA A 315 -23.59 1.26 9.67
CA ALA A 315 -24.84 0.69 10.20
C ALA A 315 -25.42 1.52 11.35
N GLU A 316 -24.58 2.17 12.14
CA GLU A 316 -24.98 3.05 13.24
C GLU A 316 -25.36 4.47 12.79
N GLY A 317 -25.26 4.79 11.49
CA GLY A 317 -25.52 6.12 10.95
C GLY A 317 -24.52 7.19 11.43
N LYS A 318 -23.36 6.77 11.93
CA LYS A 318 -22.32 7.66 12.50
C LYS A 318 -21.26 8.10 11.48
N ARG A 319 -21.41 7.74 10.20
CA ARG A 319 -20.53 8.21 9.13
C ARG A 319 -20.77 9.70 8.88
N THR A 320 -19.94 10.54 9.50
CA THR A 320 -19.98 12.01 9.35
C THR A 320 -18.88 12.54 8.42
N THR A 321 -17.83 11.75 8.18
CA THR A 321 -16.66 12.10 7.36
C THR A 321 -16.34 11.00 6.33
N ASN A 322 -15.50 11.29 5.33
CA ASN A 322 -15.02 10.25 4.40
C ASN A 322 -14.26 9.15 5.17
N TRP A 323 -14.22 7.93 4.63
CA TRP A 323 -13.61 6.79 5.34
C TRP A 323 -12.11 7.01 5.61
N ILE A 324 -11.42 7.75 4.74
CA ILE A 324 -10.00 8.08 4.92
C ILE A 324 -9.82 8.89 6.21
N GLN A 325 -10.67 9.88 6.46
CA GLN A 325 -10.65 10.68 7.68
C GLN A 325 -11.03 9.83 8.90
N GLN A 326 -11.98 8.91 8.77
CA GLN A 326 -12.28 7.99 9.87
C GLN A 326 -11.09 7.12 10.25
N LEU A 327 -10.33 6.61 9.27
CA LEU A 327 -9.09 5.88 9.55
C LEU A 327 -8.07 6.76 10.29
N LYS A 328 -7.98 8.04 9.91
CA LYS A 328 -7.13 9.02 10.62
C LYS A 328 -7.59 9.19 12.07
N ASP A 329 -8.90 9.33 12.30
CA ASP A 329 -9.48 9.56 13.61
C ASP A 329 -9.36 8.34 14.54
N LEU A 330 -9.36 7.12 13.96
CA LEU A 330 -9.13 5.88 14.69
C LEU A 330 -7.67 5.73 15.17
N ASN A 331 -6.76 6.63 14.76
CA ASN A 331 -5.33 6.64 15.11
C ASN A 331 -4.64 5.28 14.89
N VAL A 332 -5.09 4.55 13.86
CA VAL A 332 -4.50 3.25 13.54
C VAL A 332 -3.39 3.47 12.52
N ASP A 333 -2.15 3.40 13.00
CA ASP A 333 -0.96 3.66 12.19
C ASP A 333 -0.64 2.48 11.24
N PHE A 334 -1.43 2.32 10.18
CA PHE A 334 -1.25 1.25 9.20
C PHE A 334 -0.09 1.54 8.24
N LEU A 335 0.84 0.61 8.09
CA LEU A 335 1.80 0.68 6.98
C LEU A 335 1.12 0.43 5.63
N MET A 336 0.18 -0.52 5.62
CA MET A 336 -0.57 -0.99 4.48
C MET A 336 -1.91 -1.55 4.96
N VAL A 337 -2.92 -1.48 4.10
CA VAL A 337 -4.24 -2.07 4.26
C VAL A 337 -4.57 -2.81 2.97
#